data_AF-H3CZ67-F1
#
_entry.id   AF-H3CZ67-F1
#
_cell.length_a   1.000
_cell.length_b   1.000
_cell.length_c   1.000
_cell.angle_alpha   90.00
_cell.angle_beta   90.00
_cell.angle_gamma   90.00
#
_symmetry.space_group_name_H-M   'P 1'
#
loop_
_entity.id
_entity.type
_entity.pdbx_description
1 polymer ?
#
loop_
_entity_poly.entity_id
_entity_poly.type
_entity_poly.pdbx_seq_one_letter_code
_entity_poly.pdbx_strand_id
1 'polypeptide(L)'
;FRIQHNWREKGNQSKWKGTVLDRVGVNPSLFMVKYDGFDCVYGIELFKDDRVSNLLVLTEKVVNNKIKIPSGAEELVGKAVEHLFEKEDGEKNEWRGMVLSRAPIMTNWYYITYEKDPVLYMYQLWDDYAEGDLRILPEAENKHLLPADRKPGEETESLVGKQVEYVTDTGMKRTGLVIYQVPSKPSVYYIKYDDDFHIHVYDLVKTT
;
A
#
# COMPACT_ATOMS: atom_id res chain seq x y z
N PHE A 1 -1.09 1.08 16.85
CA PHE A 1 -1.60 0.30 18.00
C PHE A 1 -2.44 -0.86 17.48
N ARG A 2 -2.62 -1.92 18.29
CA ARG A 2 -3.45 -3.08 17.92
C ARG A 2 -4.94 -2.76 18.12
N ILE A 3 -5.78 -3.17 17.18
CA ILE A 3 -7.23 -3.00 17.25
C ILE A 3 -7.96 -4.31 16.98
N GLN A 4 -9.21 -4.35 17.40
CA GLN A 4 -10.17 -5.38 17.04
C GLN A 4 -11.53 -4.73 16.82
N HIS A 5 -12.26 -5.15 15.81
CA HIS A 5 -13.66 -4.76 15.61
C HIS A 5 -14.43 -5.85 14.87
N ASN A 6 -15.74 -5.69 14.83
CA ASN A 6 -16.60 -6.45 13.93
C ASN A 6 -16.70 -5.71 12.59
N TRP A 7 -16.84 -6.46 11.51
CA TRP A 7 -17.17 -5.97 10.18
C TRP A 7 -18.49 -6.59 9.73
N ARG A 8 -19.43 -5.77 9.27
CA ARG A 8 -20.73 -6.22 8.77
C ARG A 8 -20.84 -5.94 7.28
N GLU A 9 -21.07 -6.99 6.50
CA GLU A 9 -21.25 -6.88 5.06
C GLU A 9 -22.28 -7.88 4.57
N LYS A 10 -23.26 -7.41 3.79
CA LYS A 10 -24.34 -8.25 3.21
C LYS A 10 -25.05 -9.16 4.22
N GLY A 11 -25.23 -8.67 5.45
CA GLY A 11 -25.88 -9.40 6.55
C GLY A 11 -24.95 -10.33 7.35
N ASN A 12 -23.75 -10.61 6.86
CA ASN A 12 -22.75 -11.40 7.58
C ASN A 12 -21.93 -10.51 8.50
N GLN A 13 -21.54 -11.05 9.66
CA GLN A 13 -20.64 -10.39 10.60
C GLN A 13 -19.38 -11.22 10.80
N SER A 14 -18.23 -10.61 10.58
CA SER A 14 -16.91 -11.19 10.84
C SER A 14 -16.16 -10.34 11.87
N LYS A 15 -15.14 -10.92 12.50
CA LYS A 15 -14.34 -10.26 13.54
C LYS A 15 -12.91 -10.12 13.05
N TRP A 16 -12.38 -8.91 13.09
CA TRP A 16 -11.10 -8.54 12.52
C TRP A 16 -10.17 -8.02 13.60
N LYS A 17 -8.89 -8.37 13.50
CA LYS A 17 -7.81 -7.86 14.33
C LYS A 17 -6.72 -7.32 13.42
N GLY A 18 -6.08 -6.24 13.83
CA GLY A 18 -5.04 -5.63 13.02
C GLY A 18 -4.24 -4.57 13.76
N THR A 19 -3.32 -3.96 13.01
CA THR A 19 -2.46 -2.87 13.47
C THR A 19 -2.77 -1.61 12.69
N VAL A 20 -3.14 -0.54 13.39
CA VAL A 20 -3.21 0.80 12.80
C VAL A 20 -1.79 1.26 12.50
N LEU A 21 -1.52 1.52 11.22
CA LEU A 21 -0.23 1.92 10.66
C LEU A 21 -0.06 3.43 10.62
N ASP A 22 -1.11 4.14 10.23
CA ASP A 22 -1.11 5.60 10.11
C ASP A 22 -2.52 6.18 10.19
N ARG A 23 -2.60 7.48 10.48
CA ARG A 23 -3.81 8.29 10.37
C ARG A 23 -3.58 9.34 9.29
N VAL A 24 -4.37 9.28 8.22
CA VAL A 24 -4.15 10.10 7.03
C VAL A 24 -4.32 11.59 7.34
N GLY A 25 -3.33 12.41 7.00
CA GLY A 25 -3.32 13.84 7.33
C GLY A 25 -4.43 14.64 6.65
N VAL A 26 -4.69 14.38 5.36
CA VAL A 26 -5.73 15.09 4.57
C VAL A 26 -7.16 14.61 4.86
N ASN A 27 -7.32 13.44 5.47
CA ASN A 27 -8.60 12.97 6.01
C ASN A 27 -8.37 12.34 7.38
N PRO A 28 -8.51 13.12 8.48
CA PRO A 28 -8.28 12.62 9.83
C PRO A 28 -9.27 11.54 10.28
N SER A 29 -10.31 11.24 9.52
CA SER A 29 -11.23 10.12 9.83
C SER A 29 -10.69 8.79 9.33
N LEU A 30 -9.77 8.81 8.35
CA LEU A 30 -9.24 7.66 7.64
C LEU A 30 -7.98 7.11 8.33
N PHE A 31 -7.98 5.81 8.58
CA PHE A 31 -6.86 5.08 9.18
C PHE A 31 -6.34 4.03 8.19
N MET A 32 -5.02 3.93 8.08
CA MET A 32 -4.36 2.83 7.38
C MET A 32 -4.19 1.65 8.36
N VAL A 33 -4.66 0.47 7.99
CA VAL A 33 -4.69 -0.70 8.86
C VAL A 33 -4.14 -1.92 8.13
N LYS A 34 -3.20 -2.64 8.76
CA LYS A 34 -2.80 -4.01 8.38
C LYS A 34 -3.61 -4.99 9.21
N TYR A 35 -4.47 -5.79 8.59
CA TYR A 35 -5.19 -6.86 9.29
C TYR A 35 -4.34 -8.14 9.39
N ASP A 36 -4.56 -8.91 10.46
CA ASP A 36 -3.88 -10.17 10.71
C ASP A 36 -4.27 -11.20 9.63
N GLY A 37 -3.28 -11.78 8.95
CA GLY A 37 -3.49 -12.79 7.89
C GLY A 37 -3.84 -12.24 6.50
N PHE A 38 -3.81 -10.91 6.30
CA PHE A 38 -4.08 -10.28 4.99
C PHE A 38 -2.95 -9.36 4.58
N ASP A 39 -2.46 -9.47 3.35
CA ASP A 39 -1.26 -8.73 2.93
C ASP A 39 -1.55 -7.31 2.46
N CYS A 40 -2.79 -7.00 2.11
CA CYS A 40 -3.23 -5.65 1.76
C CYS A 40 -3.20 -4.70 2.97
N VAL A 41 -2.97 -3.42 2.67
CA VAL A 41 -3.20 -2.31 3.59
C VAL A 41 -4.55 -1.68 3.29
N TYR A 42 -5.38 -1.56 4.32
CA TYR A 42 -6.75 -1.08 4.21
C TYR A 42 -6.87 0.36 4.71
N GLY A 43 -7.63 1.19 3.99
CA GLY A 43 -8.02 2.54 4.41
C GLY A 43 -9.45 2.53 4.95
N ILE A 44 -9.63 2.63 6.27
CA ILE A 44 -10.94 2.55 6.91
C ILE A 44 -11.21 3.78 7.75
N GLU A 45 -12.41 4.35 7.63
CA GLU A 45 -12.89 5.38 8.55
C GLU A 45 -13.45 4.73 9.84
N LEU A 46 -12.56 4.23 10.70
CA LEU A 46 -12.89 3.34 11.84
C LEU A 46 -14.01 3.82 12.78
N PHE A 47 -14.26 5.13 12.85
CA PHE A 47 -15.28 5.74 13.73
C PHE A 47 -16.53 6.24 12.99
N LYS A 48 -16.56 6.13 11.65
CA LYS A 48 -17.65 6.63 10.80
C LYS A 48 -18.27 5.55 9.92
N ASP A 49 -17.52 4.51 9.58
CA ASP A 49 -18.00 3.43 8.72
C ASP A 49 -19.01 2.55 9.47
N ASP A 50 -20.26 2.55 9.02
CA ASP A 50 -21.37 1.80 9.63
C ASP A 50 -21.16 0.27 9.62
N ARG A 51 -20.23 -0.23 8.79
CA ARG A 51 -19.84 -1.66 8.78
C ARG A 51 -18.99 -2.00 9.99
N VAL A 52 -18.30 -1.03 10.60
CA VAL A 52 -17.45 -1.19 11.77
C VAL A 52 -18.29 -1.09 13.04
N SER A 53 -18.17 -2.09 13.91
CA SER A 53 -18.80 -2.07 15.24
C SER A 53 -17.92 -2.73 16.30
N ASN A 54 -18.16 -2.43 17.57
CA ASN A 54 -17.38 -2.96 18.70
C ASN A 54 -15.85 -2.75 18.53
N LEU A 55 -15.46 -1.55 18.09
CA LEU A 55 -14.04 -1.19 17.99
C LEU A 55 -13.40 -1.13 19.38
N LEU A 56 -12.34 -1.91 19.57
CA LEU A 56 -11.58 -2.03 20.79
C LEU A 56 -10.09 -1.85 20.47
N VAL A 57 -9.39 -1.08 21.30
CA VAL A 57 -7.93 -1.05 21.31
C VAL A 57 -7.45 -2.22 22.17
N LEU A 58 -6.58 -3.06 21.61
CA LEU A 58 -6.04 -4.21 22.32
C LEU A 58 -4.83 -3.78 23.17
N THR A 59 -4.62 -4.45 24.30
CA THR A 59 -3.45 -4.24 25.17
C THR A 59 -2.19 -4.91 24.63
N GLU A 60 -2.35 -5.82 23.67
CA GLU A 60 -1.25 -6.42 22.90
C GLU A 60 -0.41 -5.31 22.26
N LYS A 61 0.91 -5.37 22.45
CA LYS A 61 1.83 -4.48 21.74
C LYS A 61 2.00 -4.97 20.32
N VAL A 62 2.16 -4.03 19.39
CA VAL A 62 2.67 -4.37 18.05
C VAL A 62 4.05 -5.01 18.27
N VAL A 63 4.21 -6.26 17.85
CA VAL A 63 5.45 -7.01 18.04
C VAL A 63 6.49 -6.46 17.06
N ASN A 64 7.06 -5.32 17.39
CA ASN A 64 8.36 -4.87 16.89
C ASN A 64 9.42 -5.50 17.80
N ASN A 65 9.42 -6.84 17.90
CA ASN A 65 10.60 -7.50 18.45
C ASN A 65 11.80 -6.97 17.67
N LYS A 66 12.92 -6.79 18.36
CA LYS A 66 14.17 -6.19 17.86
C LYS A 66 14.76 -6.98 16.69
N ILE A 67 14.02 -7.09 15.60
CA ILE A 67 14.44 -7.61 14.32
C ILE A 67 15.42 -6.55 13.86
N LYS A 68 16.69 -6.94 13.85
CA LYS A 68 17.77 -6.09 13.41
C LYS A 68 17.44 -5.69 11.99
N ILE A 69 17.09 -4.42 11.78
CA ILE A 69 16.86 -3.88 10.45
C ILE A 69 18.13 -4.19 9.64
N PRO A 70 18.02 -4.94 8.53
CA PRO A 70 19.17 -5.25 7.69
C PRO A 70 19.88 -3.97 7.26
N SER A 71 21.21 -3.99 7.18
CA SER A 71 21.97 -2.80 6.76
C SER A 71 21.62 -2.35 5.34
N GLY A 72 21.20 -3.29 4.47
CA GLY A 72 20.74 -3.02 3.11
C GLY A 72 19.24 -2.77 2.98
N ALA A 73 18.50 -2.63 4.09
CA ALA A 73 17.04 -2.53 4.04
C ALA A 73 16.53 -1.38 3.15
N GLU A 74 17.29 -0.30 3.00
CA GLU A 74 16.92 0.83 2.13
C GLU A 74 17.14 0.55 0.64
N GLU A 75 17.93 -0.46 0.27
CA GLU A 75 18.32 -0.75 -1.12
C GLU A 75 17.13 -1.17 -2.00
N LEU A 76 16.10 -1.76 -1.39
CA LEU A 76 14.88 -2.15 -2.08
C LEU A 76 13.98 -0.95 -2.40
N VAL A 77 14.05 0.14 -1.63
CA VAL A 77 13.08 1.24 -1.71
C VAL A 77 13.19 1.96 -3.06
N GLY A 78 12.05 2.19 -3.70
CA GLY A 78 11.94 2.82 -5.02
C GLY A 78 12.31 1.90 -6.19
N LYS A 79 12.74 0.65 -5.92
CA LYS A 79 13.10 -0.30 -6.96
C LYS A 79 11.87 -1.01 -7.51
N ALA A 80 11.86 -1.20 -8.83
CA ALA A 80 10.98 -2.14 -9.47
C ALA A 80 11.52 -3.57 -9.29
N VAL A 81 10.61 -4.51 -9.08
CA VAL A 81 10.90 -5.87 -8.65
C VAL A 81 10.01 -6.88 -9.37
N GLU A 82 10.49 -8.11 -9.46
CA GLU A 82 9.68 -9.29 -9.69
C GLU A 82 9.58 -10.07 -8.39
N HIS A 83 8.35 -10.31 -7.94
CA HIS A 83 8.04 -11.06 -6.73
C HIS A 83 7.39 -12.39 -7.10
N LEU A 84 7.98 -13.47 -6.61
CA LEU A 84 7.59 -14.84 -6.86
C LEU A 84 6.61 -15.31 -5.79
N PHE A 85 5.44 -15.78 -6.22
CA PHE A 85 4.44 -16.37 -5.34
C PHE A 85 4.23 -17.83 -5.71
N GLU A 86 4.26 -18.72 -4.72
CA GLU A 86 3.91 -20.13 -4.89
C GLU A 86 2.41 -20.32 -4.66
N LYS A 87 1.72 -20.91 -5.64
CA LYS A 87 0.31 -21.32 -5.51
C LYS A 87 0.19 -22.60 -4.69
N GLU A 88 -1.03 -22.93 -4.25
CA GLU A 88 -1.32 -24.17 -3.50
C GLU A 88 -0.96 -25.46 -4.25
N ASP A 89 -0.90 -25.41 -5.59
CA ASP A 89 -0.48 -26.52 -6.46
C ASP A 89 1.03 -26.59 -6.71
N GLY A 90 1.81 -25.68 -6.12
CA GLY A 90 3.25 -25.54 -6.30
C GLY A 90 3.66 -24.75 -7.55
N GLU A 91 2.72 -24.23 -8.35
CA GLU A 91 3.04 -23.38 -9.49
C GLU A 91 3.51 -22.01 -9.00
N LYS A 92 4.70 -21.60 -9.45
CA LYS A 92 5.24 -20.28 -9.14
C LYS A 92 4.75 -19.23 -10.14
N ASN A 93 4.34 -18.07 -9.63
CA ASN A 93 3.84 -16.96 -10.42
C ASN A 93 4.62 -15.70 -10.10
N GLU A 94 5.13 -15.05 -11.14
CA GLU A 94 5.90 -13.82 -11.02
C GLU A 94 5.00 -12.59 -11.19
N TRP A 95 5.14 -11.66 -10.26
CA TRP A 95 4.41 -10.41 -10.22
C TRP A 95 5.38 -9.24 -10.27
N ARG A 96 5.28 -8.44 -11.33
CA ARG A 96 6.01 -7.19 -11.45
C ARG A 96 5.38 -6.13 -10.57
N GLY A 97 6.23 -5.43 -9.84
CA GLY A 97 5.80 -4.41 -8.89
C GLY A 97 6.89 -3.41 -8.57
N MET A 98 6.60 -2.55 -7.59
CA MET A 98 7.51 -1.51 -7.13
C MET A 98 7.45 -1.40 -5.61
N VAL A 99 8.63 -1.43 -4.98
CA VAL A 99 8.76 -1.18 -3.55
C VAL A 99 8.67 0.32 -3.31
N LEU A 100 7.70 0.74 -2.51
CA LEU A 100 7.32 2.14 -2.39
C LEU A 100 8.08 2.81 -1.23
N SER A 101 8.08 2.16 -0.08
CA SER A 101 8.76 2.64 1.13
C SER A 101 8.80 1.53 2.18
N ARG A 102 9.52 1.77 3.27
CA ARG A 102 9.41 0.95 4.48
C ARG A 102 8.15 1.31 5.26
N ALA A 103 7.52 0.32 5.88
CA ALA A 103 6.38 0.57 6.74
C ALA A 103 6.82 1.32 8.02
N PRO A 104 6.09 2.38 8.44
CA PRO A 104 6.56 3.28 9.49
C PRO A 104 6.55 2.64 10.89
N ILE A 105 5.58 1.75 11.15
CA ILE A 105 5.43 1.09 12.46
C ILE A 105 6.07 -0.29 12.44
N MET A 106 5.77 -1.12 11.45
CA MET A 106 6.30 -2.48 11.32
C MET A 106 7.61 -2.42 10.54
N THR A 107 8.71 -2.06 11.20
CA THR A 107 9.92 -1.52 10.53
C THR A 107 10.70 -2.53 9.68
N ASN A 108 10.39 -3.82 9.77
CA ASN A 108 10.92 -4.90 8.92
C ASN A 108 9.99 -5.22 7.72
N TRP A 109 8.90 -4.48 7.55
CA TRP A 109 7.98 -4.62 6.45
C TRP A 109 8.12 -3.46 5.47
N TYR A 110 7.72 -3.71 4.23
CA TYR A 110 7.80 -2.79 3.11
C TYR A 110 6.42 -2.63 2.49
N TYR A 111 6.11 -1.40 2.07
CA TYR A 111 5.00 -1.15 1.17
C TYR A 111 5.40 -1.45 -0.27
N ILE A 112 4.55 -2.16 -0.98
CA ILE A 112 4.73 -2.57 -2.37
C ILE A 112 3.39 -2.53 -3.10
N THR A 113 3.43 -2.31 -4.41
CA THR A 113 2.28 -2.44 -5.31
C THR A 113 2.68 -3.28 -6.52
N TYR A 114 1.71 -3.86 -7.21
CA TYR A 114 1.96 -4.65 -8.42
C TYR A 114 1.26 -4.04 -9.65
N GLU A 115 1.78 -4.30 -10.83
CA GLU A 115 1.21 -3.79 -12.09
C GLU A 115 -0.18 -4.38 -12.37
N LYS A 116 -0.33 -5.68 -12.13
CA LYS A 116 -1.59 -6.41 -12.38
C LYS A 116 -2.66 -6.10 -11.33
N ASP A 117 -2.26 -5.58 -10.18
CA ASP A 117 -3.15 -5.22 -9.08
C ASP A 117 -2.57 -4.01 -8.30
N PRO A 118 -2.93 -2.78 -8.71
CA PRO A 118 -2.32 -1.55 -8.23
C PRO A 118 -2.86 -1.12 -6.85
N VAL A 119 -2.91 -2.05 -5.89
CA VAL A 119 -3.28 -1.79 -4.50
C VAL A 119 -2.05 -1.85 -3.58
N LEU A 120 -2.15 -1.19 -2.43
CA LEU A 120 -1.07 -1.13 -1.46
C LEU A 120 -0.99 -2.43 -0.66
N TYR A 121 0.09 -3.18 -0.88
CA TYR A 121 0.45 -4.36 -0.12
C TYR A 121 1.55 -4.07 0.89
N MET A 122 1.70 -4.97 1.87
CA MET A 122 2.77 -4.91 2.84
C MET A 122 3.36 -6.31 3.09
N TYR A 123 4.67 -6.49 2.87
CA TYR A 123 5.40 -7.76 3.04
C TYR A 123 6.77 -7.59 3.71
N GLN A 124 7.38 -8.68 4.18
CA GLN A 124 8.76 -8.71 4.68
C GLN A 124 9.77 -8.92 3.54
N LEU A 125 9.77 -8.03 2.56
CA LEU A 125 10.50 -8.18 1.29
C LEU A 125 12.01 -8.44 1.37
N TRP A 126 12.64 -8.12 2.50
CA TRP A 126 14.05 -8.45 2.68
C TRP A 126 14.29 -9.96 2.83
N ASP A 127 13.37 -10.66 3.48
CA ASP A 127 13.42 -12.11 3.64
C ASP A 127 13.22 -12.75 2.25
N ASP A 128 12.20 -12.30 1.50
CA ASP A 128 11.94 -12.75 0.12
C ASP A 128 13.14 -12.50 -0.82
N TYR A 129 13.83 -11.35 -0.66
CA TYR A 129 15.04 -11.04 -1.42
C TYR A 129 16.21 -11.97 -1.07
N ALA A 130 16.38 -12.29 0.21
CA ALA A 130 17.45 -13.18 0.68
C ALA A 130 17.21 -14.64 0.25
N GLU A 131 15.95 -15.07 0.17
CA GLU A 131 15.53 -16.41 -0.24
C GLU A 131 15.49 -16.57 -1.78
N GLY A 132 15.55 -15.46 -2.52
CA GLY A 132 15.56 -15.43 -3.99
C GLY A 132 14.16 -15.40 -4.62
N ASP A 133 13.12 -15.21 -3.81
CA ASP A 133 11.74 -15.03 -4.25
C ASP A 133 11.42 -13.58 -4.63
N LEU A 134 12.30 -12.62 -4.32
CA LEU A 134 12.23 -11.24 -4.80
C LEU A 134 13.49 -10.86 -5.60
N ARG A 135 13.30 -10.35 -6.82
CA ARG A 135 14.38 -9.88 -7.69
C ARG A 135 14.23 -8.41 -8.03
N ILE A 136 15.28 -7.62 -7.84
CA ILE A 136 15.36 -6.24 -8.34
C ILE A 136 15.53 -6.26 -9.87
N LEU A 137 14.64 -5.56 -10.57
CA LEU A 137 14.72 -5.42 -12.01
C LEU A 137 15.66 -4.28 -12.42
N PRO A 138 16.47 -4.43 -13.51
CA PRO A 138 17.31 -3.35 -14.03
C PRO A 138 16.48 -2.15 -14.51
N GLU A 139 16.99 -0.93 -14.30
CA GLU A 139 16.30 0.31 -14.72
C GLU A 139 15.95 0.34 -16.21
N ALA A 140 16.77 -0.27 -17.06
CA ALA A 140 16.52 -0.38 -18.50
C ALA A 140 15.24 -1.16 -18.83
N GLU A 141 14.90 -2.17 -18.02
CA GLU A 141 13.70 -2.99 -18.17
C GLU A 141 12.47 -2.27 -17.60
N ASN A 142 12.67 -1.29 -16.71
CA ASN A 142 11.63 -0.59 -15.97
C ASN A 142 11.33 0.82 -16.48
N LYS A 143 11.77 1.18 -17.70
CA LYS A 143 11.52 2.52 -18.28
C LYS A 143 10.04 2.90 -18.38
N HIS A 144 9.15 1.92 -18.41
CA HIS A 144 7.70 2.15 -18.39
C HIS A 144 7.15 2.35 -16.96
N LEU A 145 7.91 1.91 -15.95
CA LEU A 145 7.63 2.07 -14.52
C LEU A 145 8.32 3.30 -13.93
N LEU A 146 9.21 3.97 -14.65
CA LEU A 146 9.89 5.18 -14.20
C LEU A 146 9.47 6.29 -15.16
N PRO A 147 8.71 7.32 -14.73
CA PRO A 147 8.60 8.53 -15.51
C PRO A 147 10.01 9.06 -15.76
N ALA A 148 10.23 9.61 -16.96
CA ALA A 148 11.52 10.19 -17.34
C ALA A 148 12.07 11.07 -16.20
N ASP A 149 13.35 10.89 -15.87
CA ASP A 149 14.04 11.64 -14.84
C ASP A 149 13.65 13.11 -14.92
N ARG A 150 12.88 13.57 -13.92
CA ARG A 150 12.47 14.98 -13.86
C ARG A 150 13.75 15.81 -13.86
N LYS A 151 13.80 16.85 -14.70
CA LYS A 151 14.92 17.79 -14.66
C LYS A 151 15.00 18.39 -13.25
N PRO A 152 16.20 18.51 -12.66
CA PRO A 152 16.37 19.19 -11.38
C PRO A 152 15.76 20.61 -11.47
N GLY A 153 14.72 20.89 -10.67
CA GLY A 153 14.06 22.21 -10.61
C GLY A 153 12.58 22.24 -11.04
N GLU A 154 12.00 21.14 -11.51
CA GLU A 154 10.56 21.08 -11.82
C GLU A 154 9.74 20.68 -10.58
N GLU A 155 9.49 21.65 -9.69
CA GLU A 155 8.56 21.48 -8.57
C GLU A 155 7.12 21.45 -9.07
N THR A 156 6.58 20.24 -9.28
CA THR A 156 5.14 20.07 -9.48
C THR A 156 4.44 20.16 -8.13
N GLU A 157 3.41 21.00 -8.04
CA GLU A 157 2.53 21.07 -6.86
C GLU A 157 2.03 19.67 -6.50
N SER A 158 2.16 19.28 -5.23
CA SER A 158 1.69 17.98 -4.75
C SER A 158 0.18 17.86 -4.95
N LEU A 159 -0.26 16.71 -5.46
CA LEU A 159 -1.69 16.42 -5.65
C LEU A 159 -2.37 15.94 -4.36
N VAL A 160 -1.64 15.81 -3.25
CA VAL A 160 -2.17 15.36 -1.97
C VAL A 160 -3.30 16.28 -1.49
N GLY A 161 -4.44 15.69 -1.13
CA GLY A 161 -5.66 16.39 -0.72
C GLY A 161 -6.59 16.78 -1.86
N LYS A 162 -6.20 16.58 -3.13
CA LYS A 162 -7.08 16.82 -4.28
C LYS A 162 -8.03 15.62 -4.47
N GLN A 163 -9.26 15.93 -4.92
CA GLN A 163 -10.23 14.94 -5.38
C GLN A 163 -9.86 14.48 -6.79
N VAL A 164 -10.06 13.19 -7.07
CA VAL A 164 -9.87 12.57 -8.38
C VAL A 164 -11.15 11.88 -8.81
N GLU A 165 -11.40 11.92 -10.11
CA GLU A 165 -12.46 11.14 -10.77
C GLU A 165 -11.82 10.19 -11.76
N TYR A 166 -12.23 8.93 -11.70
CA TYR A 166 -11.85 7.90 -12.66
C TYR A 166 -13.12 7.29 -13.26
N VAL A 167 -13.15 7.11 -14.58
CA VAL A 167 -14.23 6.40 -15.27
C VAL A 167 -13.73 4.99 -15.53
N THR A 168 -14.38 3.99 -14.93
CA THR A 168 -14.07 2.58 -15.19
C THR A 168 -14.38 2.20 -16.63
N ASP A 169 -13.87 1.07 -17.09
CA ASP A 169 -14.18 0.52 -18.42
C ASP A 169 -15.68 0.27 -18.63
N THR A 170 -16.43 0.10 -17.54
CA THR A 170 -17.90 -0.03 -17.54
C THR A 170 -18.63 1.32 -17.61
N GLY A 171 -17.91 2.44 -17.69
CA GLY A 171 -18.46 3.79 -17.71
C GLY A 171 -18.87 4.32 -16.35
N MET A 172 -18.59 3.61 -15.25
CA MET A 172 -18.93 4.04 -13.90
C MET A 172 -17.91 5.08 -13.42
N LYS A 173 -18.39 6.21 -12.94
CA LYS A 173 -17.54 7.22 -12.31
C LYS A 173 -17.24 6.83 -10.86
N ARG A 174 -15.97 6.81 -10.50
CA ARG A 174 -15.47 6.63 -9.13
C ARG A 174 -14.77 7.91 -8.68
N THR A 175 -15.15 8.39 -7.51
CA THR A 175 -14.52 9.53 -6.84
C THR A 175 -13.58 9.04 -5.75
N GLY A 176 -12.46 9.75 -5.57
CA GLY A 176 -11.49 9.41 -4.53
C GLY A 176 -10.61 10.58 -4.15
N LEU A 177 -9.87 10.40 -3.07
CA LEU A 177 -8.96 11.39 -2.50
C LEU A 177 -7.52 10.93 -2.68
N VAL A 178 -6.65 11.83 -3.15
CA VAL A 178 -5.19 11.60 -3.11
C VAL A 178 -4.71 11.79 -1.67
N ILE A 179 -4.24 10.72 -1.03
CA ILE A 179 -3.96 10.71 0.41
C ILE A 179 -2.47 10.78 0.76
N TYR A 180 -1.59 10.40 -0.17
CA TYR A 180 -0.14 10.37 0.08
C TYR A 180 0.64 10.45 -1.24
N GLN A 181 1.85 11.01 -1.19
CA GLN A 181 2.80 11.06 -2.31
C GLN A 181 4.05 10.27 -1.91
N VAL A 182 4.49 9.35 -2.77
CA VAL A 182 5.61 8.46 -2.47
C VAL A 182 6.94 9.23 -2.60
N PRO A 183 7.76 9.34 -1.53
CA PRO A 183 8.99 10.16 -1.59
C PRO A 183 10.05 9.62 -2.54
N SER A 184 10.20 8.30 -2.63
CA SER A 184 11.16 7.62 -3.52
C SER A 184 10.78 7.77 -5.00
N LYS A 185 9.50 8.08 -5.29
CA LYS A 185 8.99 8.28 -6.64
C LYS A 185 7.85 9.31 -6.65
N PRO A 186 8.15 10.63 -6.74
CA PRO A 186 7.18 11.72 -6.55
C PRO A 186 6.03 11.79 -7.58
N SER A 187 6.05 10.98 -8.64
CA SER A 187 4.91 10.85 -9.54
C SER A 187 3.87 9.83 -9.06
N VAL A 188 4.23 8.97 -8.09
CA VAL A 188 3.38 7.93 -7.55
C VAL A 188 2.63 8.43 -6.31
N TYR A 189 1.33 8.16 -6.29
CA TYR A 189 0.42 8.59 -5.24
C TYR A 189 -0.45 7.45 -4.74
N TYR A 190 -0.85 7.57 -3.47
CA TYR A 190 -1.90 6.73 -2.89
C TYR A 190 -3.24 7.43 -3.05
N ILE A 191 -4.23 6.70 -3.54
CA ILE A 191 -5.59 7.16 -3.77
C ILE A 191 -6.54 6.27 -2.97
N LYS A 192 -7.41 6.90 -2.20
CA LYS A 192 -8.52 6.22 -1.52
C LYS A 192 -9.82 6.58 -2.22
N TYR A 193 -10.42 5.61 -2.91
CA TYR A 193 -11.76 5.76 -3.50
C TYR A 193 -12.85 5.62 -2.45
N ASP A 194 -13.98 6.30 -2.65
CA ASP A 194 -15.06 6.36 -1.66
C ASP A 194 -15.80 5.03 -1.48
N ASP A 195 -15.88 4.24 -2.55
CA ASP A 195 -16.63 2.98 -2.65
C ASP A 195 -15.82 1.72 -2.29
N ASP A 196 -14.54 1.87 -1.93
CA ASP A 196 -13.60 0.77 -1.72
C ASP A 196 -12.77 1.00 -0.46
N PHE A 197 -12.34 -0.06 0.20
CA PHE A 197 -11.49 -0.02 1.39
C PHE A 197 -10.00 -0.21 1.08
N HIS A 198 -9.64 -0.59 -0.15
CA HIS A 198 -8.25 -0.66 -0.58
C HIS A 198 -7.65 0.74 -0.78
N ILE A 199 -6.34 0.82 -0.61
CA ILE A 199 -5.55 1.99 -0.99
C ILE A 199 -4.95 1.67 -2.34
N HIS A 200 -5.29 2.46 -3.36
CA HIS A 200 -4.79 2.28 -4.72
C HIS A 200 -3.51 3.09 -4.91
N VAL A 201 -2.62 2.59 -5.76
CA VAL A 201 -1.32 3.20 -6.04
C VAL A 201 -1.23 3.50 -7.53
N TYR A 202 -1.13 4.79 -7.87
CA TYR A 202 -1.10 5.24 -9.26
C TYR A 202 0.07 6.16 -9.54
N ASP A 203 0.63 6.02 -10.75
CA ASP A 203 1.53 7.00 -11.33
C ASP A 203 0.72 8.11 -12.00
N LEU A 204 0.70 9.30 -11.40
CA LEU A 204 -0.02 10.46 -11.91
C LEU A 204 0.96 11.39 -12.61
N VAL A 205 1.27 11.08 -13.86
CA VAL A 205 2.05 11.95 -14.74
C VAL A 205 1.08 12.91 -15.43
N LYS A 206 1.39 14.21 -15.43
CA LYS A 206 0.64 15.17 -16.26
C LYS A 206 0.94 14.86 -17.73
N THR A 207 -0.06 14.39 -18.47
CA THR A 207 -0.02 14.44 -19.93
C THR A 207 -0.09 15.90 -20.36
N THR A 208 0.95 16.36 -21.05
CA THR A 208 1.04 17.70 -21.64
C THR A 208 0.43 17.70 -23.03
#